data_AF-A0ABD3EEG9-F1
#
_entry.id   AF-A0ABD3EEG9-F1
#
_cell.length_a   1.000
_cell.length_b   1.000
_cell.length_c   1.000
_cell.angle_alpha   90.00
_cell.angle_beta   90.00
_cell.angle_gamma   90.00
#
_symmetry.space_group_name_H-M   'P 1'
#
loop_
_entity.id
_entity.type
_entity.pdbx_description
1 polymer ?
#
loop_
_entity_poly.entity_id
_entity_poly.type
_entity_poly.pdbx_seq_one_letter_code
_entity_poly.pdbx_strand_id
1 'polypeptide(L)'
;MLNKLDFLPLNVSGENYVRWTMDVRTHLISLQLDNAIINPNSLTEVDRAKAMILIRIHLDEVLKLEYASVGNPQILWEALTNRFDHQKAILLPEARNRWTHLLVMDFKTVNEYNSDVCRIKSILESCGEN
;
A
#
# COMPACT_ATOMS: atom_id res chain seq x y z
N MET A 1 15.60 -8.53 18.92
CA MET A 1 15.03 -7.20 18.66
C MET A 1 13.75 -7.41 17.87
N LEU A 2 12.59 -7.10 18.43
CA LEU A 2 11.34 -7.07 17.67
C LEU A 2 11.43 -5.88 16.72
N ASN A 3 11.53 -6.18 15.43
CA ASN A 3 11.65 -5.25 14.33
C ASN A 3 10.57 -4.16 14.40
N LYS A 4 11.00 -2.91 14.50
CA LYS A 4 10.14 -1.78 14.13
C LYS A 4 9.81 -1.98 12.65
N LEU A 5 8.53 -2.14 12.32
CA LEU A 5 8.11 -2.21 10.92
C LEU A 5 8.50 -0.91 10.24
N ASP A 6 9.02 -1.02 9.02
CA ASP A 6 9.53 0.13 8.26
C ASP A 6 8.39 1.08 7.86
N PHE A 7 7.17 0.55 7.75
CA PHE A 7 5.93 1.29 7.48
C PHE A 7 4.71 0.61 8.13
N LEU A 8 3.55 1.26 8.01
CA LEU A 8 2.32 0.80 8.65
C LEU A 8 1.81 -0.52 8.05
N PRO A 9 1.45 -1.53 8.87
CA PRO A 9 0.81 -2.74 8.37
C PRO A 9 -0.54 -2.44 7.69
N LEU A 10 -0.92 -3.26 6.72
CA LEU A 10 -2.27 -3.25 6.14
C LEU A 10 -3.28 -3.61 7.22
N ASN A 11 -4.20 -2.68 7.50
CA ASN A 11 -5.24 -2.88 8.49
C ASN A 11 -6.39 -3.74 7.94
N VAL A 12 -7.21 -4.29 8.83
CA VAL A 12 -8.31 -5.21 8.46
C VAL A 12 -9.40 -4.51 7.62
N SER A 13 -9.61 -3.21 7.82
CA SER A 13 -10.57 -2.42 7.03
C SER A 13 -10.10 -2.17 5.61
N GLY A 14 -8.79 -2.21 5.35
CA GLY A 14 -8.19 -1.88 4.07
C GLY A 14 -8.07 -0.39 3.80
N GLU A 15 -8.41 0.49 4.75
CA GLU A 15 -8.40 1.95 4.55
C GLU A 15 -7.02 2.45 4.10
N ASN A 16 -5.94 1.83 4.59
CA ASN A 16 -4.58 2.18 4.21
C ASN A 16 -4.02 1.37 3.03
N TYR A 17 -4.86 0.60 2.32
CA TYR A 17 -4.42 -0.33 1.26
C TYR A 17 -3.62 0.33 0.15
N VAL A 18 -4.04 1.51 -0.32
CA VAL A 18 -3.34 2.23 -1.40
C VAL A 18 -1.91 2.59 -0.98
N ARG A 19 -1.76 3.17 0.22
CA ARG A 19 -0.44 3.52 0.78
C ARG A 19 0.41 2.28 1.03
N TRP A 20 -0.17 1.25 1.65
CA TRP A 20 0.51 -0.01 1.92
C TRP A 20 1.05 -0.67 0.64
N THR A 21 0.26 -0.65 -0.44
CA THR A 21 0.64 -1.19 -1.75
C THR A 21 1.87 -0.48 -2.30
N MET A 22 1.95 0.85 -2.17
CA MET A 22 3.10 1.64 -2.59
C MET A 22 4.35 1.32 -1.77
N ASP A 23 4.21 1.23 -0.45
CA ASP A 23 5.32 0.96 0.46
C ASP A 23 5.90 -0.45 0.20
N VAL A 24 5.04 -1.49 0.12
CA VAL A 24 5.49 -2.86 -0.18
C VAL A 24 6.15 -2.96 -1.56
N ARG A 25 5.57 -2.35 -2.60
CA ARG A 25 6.19 -2.35 -3.94
C ARG A 25 7.55 -1.70 -3.95
N THR A 26 7.68 -0.54 -3.30
CA THR A 26 8.96 0.17 -3.18
C THR A 26 10.02 -0.71 -2.51
N HIS A 27 9.65 -1.39 -1.42
CA HIS A 27 10.56 -2.32 -0.76
C HIS A 27 10.93 -3.52 -1.65
N LEU A 28 9.96 -4.14 -2.32
CA LEU A 28 10.23 -5.25 -3.24
C LEU A 28 11.18 -4.82 -4.37
N ILE A 29 10.96 -3.66 -5.00
CA ILE A 29 11.83 -3.12 -6.05
C ILE A 29 13.25 -2.87 -5.51
N SER A 30 13.38 -2.25 -4.33
CA SER A 30 14.69 -1.98 -3.71
C SER A 30 15.51 -3.25 -3.45
N LEU A 31 14.82 -4.37 -3.26
CA LEU A 31 15.41 -5.69 -3.01
C LEU A 31 15.50 -6.55 -4.28
N GLN A 32 15.08 -6.05 -5.45
CA GLN A 32 14.97 -6.80 -6.71
C GLN A 32 14.05 -8.03 -6.62
N LEU A 33 12.97 -7.91 -5.85
CA LEU A 33 11.98 -8.95 -5.57
C LEU A 33 10.59 -8.64 -6.16
N ASP A 34 10.44 -7.58 -6.95
CA ASP A 34 9.17 -7.17 -7.56
C ASP A 34 8.56 -8.25 -8.47
N ASN A 35 9.40 -9.08 -9.10
CA ASN A 35 8.94 -10.25 -9.83
C ASN A 35 8.17 -11.26 -8.96
N ALA A 36 8.31 -11.25 -7.62
CA ALA A 36 7.58 -12.16 -6.76
C ALA A 36 6.06 -11.98 -6.81
N ILE A 37 5.59 -10.78 -7.19
CA ILE A 37 4.16 -10.45 -7.32
C ILE A 37 3.69 -10.34 -8.78
N ILE A 38 4.60 -10.49 -9.76
CA ILE A 38 4.31 -10.40 -11.20
C ILE A 38 4.51 -11.76 -11.89
N ASN A 39 5.69 -12.36 -11.70
CA ASN A 39 6.08 -13.63 -12.28
C ASN A 39 7.05 -14.36 -11.33
N PRO A 40 6.55 -14.96 -10.23
CA PRO A 40 7.39 -15.55 -9.18
C PRO A 40 8.23 -16.74 -9.65
N ASN A 41 7.90 -17.33 -10.80
CA ASN A 41 8.65 -18.44 -11.39
C ASN A 41 10.04 -18.02 -11.89
N SER A 42 10.27 -16.72 -12.10
CA SER A 42 11.60 -16.20 -12.44
C SER A 42 12.54 -16.05 -11.24
N LEU A 43 12.03 -16.23 -10.00
CA LEU A 43 12.80 -16.08 -8.77
C LEU A 43 13.20 -17.42 -8.15
N THR A 44 14.26 -17.38 -7.35
CA THR A 44 14.65 -18.52 -6.51
C THR A 44 13.62 -18.76 -5.40
N GLU A 45 13.61 -19.95 -4.81
CA GLU A 45 12.72 -20.25 -3.67
C GLU A 45 13.00 -19.34 -2.47
N VAL A 46 14.29 -19.03 -2.24
CA VAL A 46 14.73 -18.13 -1.17
C VAL A 46 14.19 -16.72 -1.40
N ASP A 47 14.23 -16.21 -2.63
CA ASP A 47 13.75 -14.87 -2.95
C ASP A 47 12.22 -14.78 -2.88
N ARG A 48 11.51 -15.84 -3.30
CA ARG A 48 10.05 -15.95 -3.04
C ARG A 48 9.73 -15.95 -1.55
N ALA A 49 10.51 -16.66 -0.74
CA ALA A 49 10.33 -16.69 0.71
C ALA A 49 10.59 -15.31 1.35
N LYS A 50 11.62 -14.58 0.92
CA LYS A 50 11.89 -13.20 1.37
C LYS A 50 10.72 -12.27 1.06
N ALA A 51 10.21 -12.31 -0.18
CA ALA A 51 9.06 -11.51 -0.59
C ALA A 51 7.80 -11.88 0.23
N MET A 52 7.57 -13.17 0.46
CA MET A 52 6.47 -13.65 1.30
C MET A 52 6.58 -13.11 2.73
N ILE A 53 7.78 -13.17 3.34
CA ILE A 53 8.02 -12.62 4.68
C ILE A 53 7.73 -11.13 4.70
N LEU A 54 8.25 -10.37 3.73
CA LEU A 54 8.04 -8.92 3.65
C LEU A 54 6.55 -8.55 3.60
N ILE A 55 5.77 -9.23 2.77
CA ILE A 55 4.32 -8.99 2.66
C ILE A 55 3.66 -9.34 4.00
N ARG A 56 3.95 -10.51 4.57
CA ARG A 56 3.30 -10.99 5.81
C ARG A 56 3.63 -10.17 7.04
N ILE A 57 4.87 -9.72 7.23
CA ILE A 57 5.21 -8.93 8.42
C ILE A 57 4.45 -7.60 8.45
N HIS A 58 4.12 -7.05 7.29
CA HIS A 58 3.34 -5.83 7.11
C HIS A 58 1.82 -6.07 6.94
N LEU A 59 1.30 -7.21 7.39
CA LEU A 59 -0.15 -7.40 7.55
C LEU A 59 -0.55 -7.17 9.01
N ASP A 60 -1.81 -6.78 9.23
CA ASP A 60 -2.45 -6.94 10.53
C ASP A 60 -2.48 -8.43 10.95
N GLU A 61 -2.45 -8.70 12.25
CA GLU A 61 -2.43 -10.06 12.81
C GLU A 61 -3.63 -10.90 12.35
N VAL A 62 -4.82 -10.30 12.25
CA VAL A 62 -6.02 -11.00 11.77
C VAL A 62 -5.84 -11.45 10.31
N LEU A 63 -5.29 -10.58 9.46
CA LEU A 63 -5.00 -10.92 8.07
C LEU A 63 -3.90 -11.99 7.95
N LYS A 64 -2.89 -11.97 8.83
CA LYS A 64 -1.86 -13.03 8.86
C LYS A 64 -2.47 -14.40 9.14
N LEU A 65 -3.42 -14.46 10.07
CA LEU A 65 -4.14 -15.69 10.42
C LEU A 65 -5.02 -16.16 9.26
N GLU A 66 -5.81 -15.26 8.67
CA GLU A 66 -6.71 -15.57 7.55
C GLU A 66 -5.95 -16.14 6.35
N TYR A 67 -4.80 -15.55 6.01
CA TYR A 67 -3.98 -15.98 4.89
C TYR A 67 -2.82 -16.90 5.30
N ALA A 68 -2.87 -17.55 6.46
CA ALA A 68 -1.76 -18.37 6.98
C ALA A 68 -1.34 -19.52 6.04
N SER A 69 -2.29 -20.12 5.32
CA SER A 69 -2.05 -21.24 4.40
C SER A 69 -1.47 -20.84 3.03
N VAL A 70 -1.47 -19.55 2.68
CA VAL A 70 -1.03 -19.08 1.34
C VAL A 70 0.49 -19.08 1.23
N GLY A 71 1.07 -20.10 0.59
CA GLY A 71 2.53 -20.25 0.46
C GLY A 71 3.19 -19.46 -0.68
N ASN A 72 2.41 -18.85 -1.57
CA ASN A 72 2.91 -18.15 -2.75
C ASN A 72 2.68 -16.62 -2.64
N PRO A 73 3.73 -15.78 -2.81
CA PRO A 73 3.61 -14.33 -2.63
C PRO A 73 2.71 -13.66 -3.68
N GLN A 74 2.68 -14.17 -4.92
CA GLN A 74 1.78 -13.68 -5.96
C GLN A 74 0.32 -13.98 -5.60
N ILE A 75 0.01 -15.21 -5.18
CA ILE A 75 -1.36 -15.59 -4.78
C ILE A 75 -1.82 -14.73 -3.60
N LEU A 76 -0.94 -14.48 -2.62
CA LEU A 76 -1.26 -13.59 -1.50
C LEU A 76 -1.52 -12.16 -1.98
N TRP A 77 -0.66 -11.63 -2.84
CA TRP A 77 -0.78 -10.30 -3.40
C TRP A 77 -2.09 -10.11 -4.19
N GLU A 78 -2.45 -11.08 -5.03
CA GLU A 78 -3.70 -11.09 -5.80
C GLU A 78 -4.93 -11.18 -4.88
N ALA A 79 -4.88 -12.00 -3.82
CA ALA A 79 -5.97 -12.11 -2.85
C ALA A 79 -6.21 -10.78 -2.11
N LEU A 80 -5.13 -10.11 -1.68
CA LEU A 80 -5.22 -8.78 -1.05
C LEU A 80 -5.70 -7.72 -2.03
N THR A 81 -5.25 -7.79 -3.28
CA THR A 81 -5.72 -6.90 -4.36
C THR A 81 -7.21 -7.07 -4.59
N ASN A 82 -7.69 -8.29 -4.82
CA ASN A 82 -9.11 -8.57 -5.04
C ASN A 82 -9.98 -8.09 -3.87
N ARG A 83 -9.48 -8.22 -2.64
CA ARG A 83 -10.21 -7.78 -1.45
C ARG A 83 -10.27 -6.26 -1.32
N PHE A 84 -9.17 -5.54 -1.57
CA PHE A 84 -9.04 -4.14 -1.15
C PHE A 84 -8.91 -3.13 -2.30
N ASP A 85 -8.82 -3.55 -3.57
CA ASP A 85 -8.64 -2.59 -4.68
C ASP A 85 -9.80 -1.60 -4.82
N HIS A 86 -11.00 -1.97 -4.35
CA HIS A 86 -12.17 -1.09 -4.25
C HIS A 86 -11.91 0.18 -3.41
N GLN A 87 -10.91 0.18 -2.52
CA GLN A 87 -10.53 1.34 -1.74
C GLN A 87 -10.07 2.51 -2.62
N LYS A 88 -9.49 2.23 -3.80
CA LYS A 88 -9.16 3.28 -4.78
C LYS A 88 -10.40 4.01 -5.28
N ALA A 89 -11.51 3.29 -5.45
CA ALA A 89 -12.77 3.87 -5.91
C ALA A 89 -13.47 4.73 -4.83
N ILE A 90 -13.11 4.56 -3.56
CA ILE A 90 -13.56 5.40 -2.44
C ILE A 90 -12.64 6.63 -2.32
N LEU A 91 -11.33 6.38 -2.30
CA LEU A 91 -10.32 7.39 -2.04
C LEU A 91 -10.24 8.44 -3.16
N LEU A 92 -10.49 8.05 -4.40
CA LEU A 92 -10.39 8.94 -5.56
C LEU A 92 -11.46 10.05 -5.58
N PRO A 93 -12.78 9.74 -5.46
CA PRO A 93 -13.81 10.78 -5.29
C PRO A 93 -13.57 11.70 -4.09
N GLU A 94 -13.11 11.16 -2.95
CA GLU A 94 -12.80 11.96 -1.77
C GLU A 94 -11.65 12.93 -2.02
N ALA A 95 -10.57 12.46 -2.65
CA ALA A 95 -9.43 13.30 -3.01
C ALA A 95 -9.83 14.40 -4.00
N ARG A 96 -10.65 14.09 -5.01
CA ARG A 96 -11.20 15.08 -5.94
C ARG A 96 -12.06 16.11 -5.22
N ASN A 97 -12.96 15.66 -4.36
CA ASN A 97 -13.83 16.57 -3.60
C ASN A 97 -13.00 17.50 -2.71
N ARG A 98 -11.98 16.96 -2.02
CA ARG A 98 -11.08 17.78 -1.21
C ARG A 98 -10.27 18.76 -2.05
N TRP A 99 -9.78 18.34 -3.22
CA TRP A 99 -9.08 19.22 -4.16
C TRP A 99 -9.94 20.40 -4.61
N THR A 100 -11.20 20.15 -5.00
CA THR A 100 -12.11 21.19 -5.49
C THR A 100 -12.52 22.19 -4.40
N HIS A 101 -12.50 21.78 -3.13
CA HIS A 101 -12.89 22.62 -1.99
C HIS A 101 -11.68 23.10 -1.17
N LEU A 102 -10.45 22.95 -1.67
CA LEU A 102 -9.26 23.35 -0.94
C LEU A 102 -9.07 24.87 -1.00
N LEU A 103 -9.13 25.54 0.15
CA LEU A 103 -8.91 26.99 0.26
C LEU A 103 -7.72 27.30 1.17
N VAL A 104 -6.84 28.21 0.74
CA VAL A 104 -5.70 28.67 1.54
C VAL A 104 -6.15 29.26 2.89
N MET A 105 -7.32 29.89 2.92
CA MET A 105 -7.89 30.53 4.12
C MET A 105 -8.30 29.54 5.22
N ASP A 106 -8.46 28.24 4.90
CA ASP A 106 -8.81 27.22 5.88
C ASP A 106 -7.61 26.78 6.75
N PHE A 107 -6.40 27.26 6.42
CA PHE A 107 -5.16 26.85 7.06
C PHE A 107 -4.51 28.00 7.84
N LYS A 108 -3.87 27.68 8.97
CA LYS A 108 -3.20 28.69 9.80
C LYS A 108 -1.87 29.13 9.18
N THR A 109 -1.24 28.25 8.42
CA THR A 109 0.05 28.52 7.78
C THR A 109 0.09 28.00 6.35
N VAL A 110 0.95 28.62 5.53
CA VAL A 110 1.25 28.16 4.17
C VAL A 110 1.81 26.73 4.16
N ASN A 111 2.56 26.35 5.20
CA ASN A 111 3.12 25.00 5.31
C ASN A 111 2.03 23.94 5.51
N GLU A 112 1.01 24.21 6.32
CA GLU A 112 -0.13 23.30 6.50
C GLU A 112 -0.91 23.12 5.20
N TYR A 113 -1.20 24.23 4.50
CA TYR A 113 -1.84 24.20 3.18
C TYR A 113 -1.01 23.38 2.18
N ASN A 114 0.29 23.65 2.05
CA ASN A 114 1.16 22.92 1.14
C ASN A 114 1.25 21.43 1.48
N SER A 115 1.27 21.08 2.77
CA SER A 115 1.25 19.69 3.22
C SER A 115 -0.02 18.98 2.75
N ASP A 116 -1.17 19.64 2.81
CA ASP A 116 -2.44 19.05 2.38
C ASP A 116 -2.57 18.98 0.86
N VAL A 117 -2.07 19.97 0.12
CA VAL A 117 -1.90 19.92 -1.34
C VAL A 117 -1.07 18.70 -1.73
N CYS A 118 0.10 18.51 -1.12
CA CYS A 118 0.97 17.36 -1.40
C CYS A 118 0.25 16.03 -1.12
N ARG A 119 -0.44 15.93 0.01
CA ARG A 119 -1.19 14.72 0.38
C ARG A 119 -2.27 14.37 -0.64
N ILE A 120 -3.10 15.35 -1.02
CA ILE A 120 -4.19 15.13 -1.98
C ILE A 120 -3.62 14.77 -3.35
N LYS A 121 -2.58 15.48 -3.81
CA LYS A 121 -1.93 15.19 -5.09
C LYS A 121 -1.37 13.77 -5.16
N SER A 122 -0.64 13.32 -4.14
CA SER A 122 -0.10 11.96 -4.10
C SER A 122 -1.19 10.89 -4.12
N ILE A 123 -2.35 11.15 -3.50
CA ILE A 123 -3.50 10.25 -3.57
C ILE A 123 -4.05 10.16 -5.00
N LEU A 124 -4.27 11.29 -5.65
CA LEU A 124 -4.76 11.34 -7.04
C LEU A 124 -3.82 10.58 -7.99
N GLU A 125 -2.51 10.83 -7.89
CA GLU A 125 -1.48 10.11 -8.65
C GLU A 125 -1.51 8.60 -8.38
N SER A 126 -1.62 8.18 -7.11
CA SER A 126 -1.68 6.76 -6.74
C SER A 126 -2.93 6.03 -7.23
N CYS A 127 -4.01 6.78 -7.48
CA CYS A 127 -5.25 6.29 -8.05
C CYS A 127 -5.30 6.38 -9.58
N GLY A 128 -4.25 6.88 -10.24
CA GLY A 128 -4.11 6.92 -11.70
C GLY A 128 -4.53 8.24 -12.37
N GLU A 129 -4.63 9.34 -11.63
CA GLU A 129 -4.87 10.68 -12.20
C GLU A 129 -3.55 11.46 -12.33
N ASN A 130 -3.38 12.12 -13.49
CA ASN A 130 -2.22 12.99 -13.80
C ASN A 130 -2.61 14.46 -13.76
#